data_AF-D3LBI9-F1
#
_entry.id   AF-D3LBI9-F1
#
_cell.length_a   1.000
_cell.length_b   1.000
_cell.length_c   1.000
_cell.angle_alpha   90.00
_cell.angle_beta   90.00
_cell.angle_gamma   90.00
#
_symmetry.space_group_name_H-M   'P 1'
#
loop_
_entity.id
_entity.type
_entity.pdbx_description
1 polymer ?
#
loop_
_entity_poly.entity_id
_entity_poly.type
_entity_poly.pdbx_seq_one_letter_code
_entity_poly.pdbx_strand_id
1 'polypeptide(L)'
;MSSKKTIYPLVNFPGSNHILVYQNINQGKEQKQIYVYKGSTQSHKSQTTYSNGITVKLLINQSQKNASRIKSVSQYRYTNKADQILFAGIINNHQIKKNTVSFVLPRNWFVISKTNLVKAGKDIKKNTKKTVSKQLKDYLQEHPKEATNKSAIQREENELLKKYTKKTLVKYSKN
;
A
#
# COMPACT_ATOMS: atom_id res chain seq x y z
N MET A 1 6.27 -13.27 19.27
CA MET A 1 7.02 -13.72 18.07
C MET A 1 6.56 -12.92 16.85
N SER A 2 7.44 -12.61 15.90
CA SER A 2 7.10 -11.86 14.68
C SER A 2 7.62 -12.55 13.42
N SER A 3 6.85 -12.49 12.33
CA SER A 3 7.29 -12.95 11.00
C SER A 3 7.12 -11.86 9.95
N LYS A 4 8.15 -11.66 9.13
CA LYS A 4 8.18 -10.66 8.05
C LYS A 4 8.18 -11.37 6.70
N LYS A 5 7.34 -10.91 5.77
CA LYS A 5 7.35 -11.35 4.37
C LYS A 5 7.31 -10.14 3.44
N THR A 6 8.13 -10.14 2.40
CA THR A 6 8.04 -9.17 1.31
C THR A 6 6.71 -9.33 0.58
N ILE A 7 6.13 -8.22 0.14
CA ILE A 7 4.91 -8.21 -0.67
C ILE A 7 5.12 -7.41 -1.95
N TYR A 8 4.34 -7.73 -2.96
CA TYR A 8 4.42 -7.14 -4.29
C TYR A 8 3.06 -6.58 -4.71
N PRO A 9 3.03 -5.50 -5.51
CA PRO A 9 1.78 -4.87 -5.91
C PRO A 9 0.98 -5.77 -6.84
N LEU A 10 -0.35 -5.69 -6.77
CA LEU A 10 -1.20 -6.38 -7.74
C LEU A 10 -1.07 -5.76 -9.13
N VAL A 11 -1.00 -4.43 -9.16
CA VAL A 11 -0.99 -3.59 -10.35
C VAL A 11 0.09 -2.53 -10.20
N ASN A 12 0.76 -2.23 -11.31
CA ASN A 12 1.74 -1.17 -11.41
C ASN A 12 1.18 -0.03 -12.26
N PHE A 13 1.35 1.19 -11.80
CA PHE A 13 1.04 2.40 -12.53
C PHE A 13 2.32 3.06 -13.05
N PRO A 14 2.24 3.91 -14.09
CA PRO A 14 3.40 4.63 -14.63
C PRO A 14 4.26 5.26 -13.53
N GLY A 15 5.59 5.23 -13.71
CA GLY A 15 6.53 5.81 -12.76
C GLY A 15 6.74 5.02 -11.47
N SER A 16 6.59 3.70 -11.51
CA SER A 16 6.77 2.79 -10.37
C SER A 16 5.83 3.11 -9.20
N ASN A 17 4.62 3.57 -9.50
CA ASN A 17 3.58 3.78 -8.50
C ASN A 17 2.88 2.44 -8.21
N HIS A 18 2.96 1.98 -6.96
CA HIS A 18 2.51 0.66 -6.51
C HIS A 18 1.24 0.77 -5.65
N ILE A 19 0.43 -0.29 -5.63
CA ILE A 19 -0.84 -0.27 -4.89
C ILE A 19 -1.00 -1.49 -4.00
N LEU A 20 -1.33 -1.23 -2.73
CA LEU A 20 -1.97 -2.18 -1.84
C LEU A 20 -3.48 -1.98 -1.93
N VAL A 21 -4.19 -3.00 -2.44
CA VAL A 21 -5.65 -2.91 -2.62
C VAL A 21 -6.33 -3.42 -1.37
N TYR A 22 -7.37 -2.72 -0.90
CA TYR A 22 -8.25 -3.24 0.13
C TYR A 22 -9.72 -3.24 -0.29
N GLN A 23 -10.51 -4.11 0.29
CA GLN A 23 -11.96 -4.12 0.14
C GLN A 23 -12.60 -4.18 1.52
N ASN A 24 -13.55 -3.29 1.79
CA ASN A 24 -14.41 -3.39 2.96
C ASN A 24 -15.39 -4.55 2.75
N ILE A 25 -15.56 -5.36 3.77
CA ILE A 25 -16.56 -6.42 3.86
C ILE A 25 -17.57 -5.94 4.89
N ASN A 26 -18.80 -5.67 4.44
CA ASN A 26 -19.87 -5.32 5.35
C ASN A 26 -20.37 -6.61 6.01
N GLN A 27 -20.04 -6.79 7.29
CA GLN A 27 -20.59 -7.84 8.14
C GLN A 27 -21.02 -7.21 9.47
N GLY A 28 -22.26 -6.73 9.53
CA GLY A 28 -22.85 -6.16 10.74
C GLY A 28 -22.19 -4.84 11.18
N LYS A 29 -22.01 -4.66 12.50
CA LYS A 29 -21.52 -3.42 13.12
C LYS A 29 -19.99 -3.23 13.01
N GLU A 30 -19.23 -4.24 12.59
CA GLU A 30 -17.78 -4.17 12.49
C GLU A 30 -17.32 -4.05 11.02
N GLN A 31 -16.55 -3.00 10.72
CA GLN A 31 -15.92 -2.85 9.41
C GLN A 31 -14.74 -3.80 9.27
N LYS A 32 -14.95 -4.89 8.54
CA LYS A 32 -13.88 -5.84 8.19
C LYS A 32 -13.26 -5.45 6.86
N GLN A 33 -11.97 -5.72 6.69
CA GLN A 33 -11.22 -5.38 5.49
C GLN A 33 -10.42 -6.58 4.99
N ILE A 34 -10.37 -6.76 3.68
CA ILE A 34 -9.46 -7.70 3.01
C ILE A 34 -8.42 -6.89 2.27
N TYR A 35 -7.16 -7.11 2.59
CA TYR A 35 -6.01 -6.54 1.87
C TYR A 35 -5.50 -7.57 0.87
N VAL A 36 -5.25 -7.14 -0.37
CA VAL A 36 -4.85 -8.02 -1.47
C VAL A 36 -3.55 -7.52 -2.09
N TYR A 37 -2.60 -8.44 -2.26
CA TYR A 37 -1.25 -8.18 -2.78
C TYR A 37 -0.67 -9.46 -3.40
N LYS A 38 0.51 -9.42 -4.01
CA LYS A 38 1.23 -10.59 -4.54
C LYS A 38 2.34 -11.05 -3.60
N GLY A 39 2.63 -12.35 -3.60
CA GLY A 39 3.73 -12.95 -2.82
C GLY A 39 5.12 -12.84 -3.50
N SER A 40 5.14 -12.75 -4.83
CA SER A 40 6.33 -12.52 -5.66
C SER A 40 5.95 -11.71 -6.91
N THR A 41 6.93 -11.14 -7.62
CA THR A 41 6.67 -10.43 -8.90
C THR A 41 6.16 -11.37 -9.99
N GLN A 42 6.60 -12.63 -9.98
CA GLN A 42 6.23 -13.64 -10.98
C GLN A 42 4.92 -14.38 -10.64
N SER A 43 4.37 -14.21 -9.44
CA SER A 43 3.16 -14.92 -9.04
C SER A 43 1.91 -14.33 -9.72
N HIS A 44 1.19 -15.20 -10.45
CA HIS A 44 -0.17 -14.91 -10.92
C HIS A 44 -1.21 -14.97 -9.79
N LYS A 45 -0.90 -15.68 -8.69
CA LYS A 45 -1.79 -15.80 -7.53
C LYS A 45 -1.67 -14.58 -6.62
N SER A 46 -2.81 -14.01 -6.24
CA SER A 46 -2.90 -13.01 -5.19
C SER A 46 -2.90 -13.68 -3.80
N GLN A 47 -2.41 -12.95 -2.81
CA GLN A 47 -2.51 -13.26 -1.40
C GLN A 47 -3.46 -12.27 -0.74
N THR A 48 -4.15 -12.75 0.29
CA THR A 48 -5.09 -11.95 1.06
C THR A 48 -4.68 -11.88 2.53
N THR A 49 -5.04 -10.77 3.18
CA THR A 49 -4.99 -10.63 4.64
C THR A 49 -6.32 -10.07 5.11
N TYR A 50 -7.04 -10.83 5.92
CA TYR A 50 -8.30 -10.44 6.53
C TYR A 50 -8.04 -9.72 7.84
N SER A 51 -8.74 -8.61 8.09
CA SER A 51 -8.65 -7.87 9.36
C SER A 51 -9.50 -8.48 10.49
N ASN A 52 -10.18 -9.61 10.26
CA ASN A 52 -11.07 -10.23 11.24
C ASN A 52 -10.27 -10.70 12.47
N GLY A 53 -10.62 -10.22 13.66
CA GLY A 53 -9.96 -10.58 14.92
C GLY A 53 -8.50 -10.13 15.03
N ILE A 54 -8.02 -9.22 14.16
CA ILE A 54 -6.65 -8.71 14.19
C ILE A 54 -6.61 -7.20 14.03
N THR A 55 -5.58 -6.56 14.58
CA THR A 55 -5.28 -5.16 14.28
C THR A 55 -4.45 -5.06 13.01
N VAL A 56 -4.88 -4.26 12.05
CA VAL A 56 -4.08 -3.92 10.86
C VAL A 56 -3.50 -2.52 11.01
N LYS A 57 -2.18 -2.40 10.85
CA LYS A 57 -1.47 -1.11 10.78
C LYS A 57 -0.94 -0.88 9.37
N LEU A 58 -1.11 0.33 8.86
CA LEU A 58 -0.55 0.79 7.60
C LEU A 58 0.55 1.78 7.93
N LEU A 59 1.79 1.48 7.56
CA LEU A 59 2.96 2.26 7.91
C LEU A 59 3.68 2.65 6.63
N ILE A 60 3.72 3.94 6.31
CA ILE A 60 4.54 4.45 5.22
C ILE A 60 5.95 4.70 5.78
N ASN A 61 6.94 3.94 5.30
CA ASN A 61 8.34 4.08 5.70
C ASN A 61 9.19 4.50 4.49
N GLN A 62 9.86 5.64 4.64
CA GLN A 62 10.60 6.29 3.57
C GLN A 62 11.92 5.60 3.25
N SER A 63 12.56 5.00 4.25
CA SER A 63 13.85 4.31 4.12
C SER A 63 13.69 2.87 3.61
N GLN A 64 12.45 2.38 3.51
CA GLN A 64 12.18 1.00 3.13
C GLN A 64 12.20 0.84 1.61
N LYS A 65 13.08 -0.02 1.10
CA LYS A 65 13.17 -0.34 -0.34
C LYS A 65 12.00 -1.20 -0.82
N ASN A 66 11.67 -2.25 -0.07
CA ASN A 66 10.66 -3.25 -0.45
C ASN A 66 9.49 -3.24 0.51
N ALA A 67 8.26 -3.31 0.00
CA ALA A 67 7.08 -3.45 0.86
C ALA A 67 7.10 -4.77 1.62
N SER A 68 6.61 -4.76 2.85
CA SER A 68 6.58 -5.95 3.71
C SER A 68 5.30 -6.03 4.52
N ARG A 69 4.85 -7.26 4.74
CA ARG A 69 3.83 -7.60 5.73
C ARG A 69 4.51 -8.25 6.93
N ILE A 70 4.29 -7.68 8.10
CA ILE A 70 4.82 -8.16 9.39
C ILE A 70 3.65 -8.66 10.23
N LYS A 71 3.66 -9.94 10.61
CA LYS A 71 2.76 -10.50 11.62
C LYS A 71 3.43 -10.43 12.98
N SER A 72 2.72 -10.00 14.01
CA SER A 72 3.20 -9.97 15.39
C SER A 72 2.10 -10.45 16.35
N VAL A 73 2.50 -11.30 17.29
CA VAL A 73 1.64 -11.82 18.36
C VAL A 73 2.18 -11.30 19.69
N SER A 74 1.34 -10.58 20.42
CA SER A 74 1.58 -10.18 21.81
C SER A 74 0.85 -11.14 22.74
N GLN A 75 1.50 -11.53 23.82
CA GLN A 75 1.00 -12.45 24.83
C GLN A 75 1.06 -11.78 26.21
N TYR A 76 0.22 -12.22 27.13
CA TYR A 76 0.36 -11.87 28.55
C TYR A 76 1.61 -12.55 29.13
N ARG A 77 2.33 -11.84 29.99
CA ARG A 77 3.50 -12.36 30.69
C ARG A 77 3.59 -11.73 32.07
N TYR A 78 3.59 -12.57 33.10
CA TYR A 78 3.91 -12.15 34.46
C TYR A 78 5.41 -11.97 34.58
N THR A 79 5.85 -10.81 35.07
CA THR A 79 7.28 -10.43 35.02
C THR A 79 8.00 -10.66 36.34
N ASN A 80 7.29 -10.70 37.47
CA ASN A 80 7.88 -10.92 38.79
C ASN A 80 7.19 -12.08 39.55
N LYS A 81 7.84 -12.56 40.62
CA LYS A 81 7.35 -13.69 41.43
C LYS A 81 6.07 -13.35 42.22
N ALA A 82 5.90 -12.09 42.64
CA ALA A 82 4.72 -11.66 43.38
C ALA A 82 3.45 -11.74 42.52
N ASP A 83 3.51 -11.28 41.26
CA ASP A 83 2.42 -11.39 40.28
C ASP A 83 2.05 -12.84 40.01
N GLN A 84 3.05 -13.73 39.89
CA GLN A 84 2.82 -15.16 39.67
C GLN A 84 2.11 -15.84 40.86
N ILE A 85 2.40 -15.39 42.09
CA ILE A 85 1.78 -15.90 43.31
C ILE A 85 0.35 -15.33 43.47
N LEU A 86 0.19 -14.01 43.29
CA LEU A 86 -1.11 -13.33 43.42
C LEU A 86 -2.14 -13.83 42.40
N PHE A 87 -1.69 -14.24 41.21
CA PHE A 87 -2.53 -14.78 40.16
C PHE A 87 -2.31 -16.29 39.93
N ALA A 88 -1.79 -17.00 40.94
CA ALA A 88 -1.67 -18.45 40.91
C ALA A 88 -3.06 -19.09 40.74
N GLY A 89 -3.25 -19.80 39.62
CA GLY A 89 -4.55 -20.38 39.22
C GLY A 89 -5.22 -19.67 38.04
N ILE A 90 -4.79 -18.46 37.67
CA ILE A 90 -5.25 -17.81 36.42
C ILE A 90 -4.36 -18.27 35.25
N ILE A 91 -4.93 -19.09 34.37
CA ILE A 91 -4.25 -19.73 33.21
C ILE A 91 -3.99 -18.78 32.02
N ASN A 92 -4.01 -17.47 32.25
CA ASN A 92 -3.84 -16.46 31.20
C ASN A 92 -2.38 -16.14 30.87
N ASN A 93 -1.40 -16.66 31.63
CA ASN A 93 0.01 -16.54 31.28
C ASN A 93 0.27 -17.16 29.89
N HIS A 94 1.02 -16.46 29.03
CA HIS A 94 1.25 -16.82 27.62
C HIS A 94 0.02 -16.83 26.69
N GLN A 95 -1.19 -16.53 27.19
CA GLN A 95 -2.34 -16.37 26.31
C GLN A 95 -2.16 -15.19 25.36
N ILE A 96 -2.68 -15.33 24.14
CA ILE A 96 -2.60 -14.31 23.11
C ILE A 96 -3.43 -13.11 23.55
N LYS A 97 -2.75 -11.99 23.77
CA LYS A 97 -3.36 -10.69 24.05
C LYS A 97 -3.81 -10.00 22.76
N LYS A 98 -2.97 -10.04 21.72
CA LYS A 98 -3.21 -9.27 20.49
C LYS A 98 -2.47 -9.83 19.29
N ASN A 99 -3.18 -9.99 18.18
CA ASN A 99 -2.62 -10.26 16.87
C ASN A 99 -2.59 -8.98 16.04
N THR A 100 -1.42 -8.62 15.53
CA THR A 100 -1.23 -7.41 14.69
C THR A 100 -0.58 -7.78 13.36
N VAL A 101 -1.14 -7.27 12.28
CA VAL A 101 -0.49 -7.24 10.97
C VAL A 101 -0.11 -5.81 10.63
N SER A 102 1.17 -5.56 10.36
CA SER A 102 1.64 -4.27 9.87
C SER A 102 2.07 -4.40 8.41
N PHE A 103 1.49 -3.58 7.54
CA PHE A 103 1.99 -3.34 6.19
C PHE A 103 2.95 -2.17 6.24
N VAL A 104 4.23 -2.44 6.04
CA VAL A 104 5.26 -1.40 5.96
C VAL A 104 5.57 -1.17 4.49
N LEU A 105 5.23 0.02 4.02
CA LEU A 105 5.14 0.38 2.61
C LEU A 105 6.11 1.51 2.29
N PRO A 106 6.90 1.40 1.21
CA PRO A 106 7.69 2.52 0.68
C PRO A 106 6.82 3.71 0.24
N ARG A 107 7.42 4.90 0.07
CA ARG A 107 6.71 6.15 -0.33
C ARG A 107 5.95 6.07 -1.66
N ASN A 108 6.33 5.16 -2.56
CA ASN A 108 5.67 4.98 -3.86
C ASN A 108 4.49 4.01 -3.81
N TRP A 109 4.09 3.54 -2.63
CA TRP A 109 2.91 2.70 -2.43
C TRP A 109 1.71 3.52 -1.98
N PHE A 110 0.56 3.19 -2.56
CA PHE A 110 -0.73 3.79 -2.26
C PHE A 110 -1.67 2.71 -1.73
N VAL A 111 -2.42 3.02 -0.66
CA VAL A 111 -3.44 2.12 -0.12
C VAL A 111 -4.80 2.58 -0.62
N ILE A 112 -5.38 1.83 -1.55
CA ILE A 112 -6.58 2.26 -2.28
C ILE A 112 -7.66 1.18 -2.18
N SER A 113 -8.90 1.59 -1.94
CA SER A 113 -10.03 0.65 -1.93
C SER A 113 -10.28 0.10 -3.34
N LYS A 114 -10.79 -1.12 -3.47
CA LYS A 114 -11.13 -1.72 -4.78
C LYS A 114 -12.02 -0.78 -5.62
N THR A 115 -12.98 -0.12 -4.99
CA THR A 115 -13.90 0.83 -5.66
C THR A 115 -13.17 2.10 -6.10
N ASN A 116 -12.32 2.68 -5.25
CA ASN A 116 -11.52 3.85 -5.59
C ASN A 116 -10.44 3.54 -6.63
N LEU A 117 -9.91 2.32 -6.67
CA LEU A 117 -8.95 1.89 -7.67
C LEU A 117 -9.55 1.92 -9.08
N VAL A 118 -10.80 1.47 -9.23
CA VAL A 118 -11.52 1.56 -10.51
C VAL A 118 -11.71 3.02 -10.92
N LYS A 119 -12.07 3.90 -9.98
CA LYS A 119 -12.21 5.34 -10.22
C LYS A 119 -10.87 5.97 -10.62
N ALA A 120 -9.80 5.67 -9.89
CA ALA A 120 -8.44 6.14 -10.18
C ALA A 120 -7.98 5.70 -11.58
N GLY A 121 -8.20 4.44 -11.95
CA GLY A 121 -7.87 3.95 -13.28
C GLY A 121 -8.62 4.68 -14.40
N LYS A 122 -9.90 5.01 -14.19
CA LYS A 122 -10.68 5.83 -15.13
C LYS A 122 -10.18 7.28 -15.20
N ASP A 123 -9.90 7.89 -14.06
CA ASP A 123 -9.38 9.27 -13.95
C ASP A 123 -8.01 9.40 -14.63
N ILE A 124 -7.13 8.40 -14.43
CA ILE A 124 -5.82 8.34 -15.08
C ILE A 124 -5.96 8.24 -16.60
N LYS A 125 -6.82 7.34 -17.09
CA LYS A 125 -7.03 7.15 -18.54
C LYS A 125 -7.59 8.39 -19.23
N LYS A 126 -8.48 9.14 -18.56
CA LYS A 126 -9.17 10.30 -19.15
C LYS A 126 -8.43 11.62 -18.87
N ASN A 127 -8.27 11.96 -17.61
CA ASN A 127 -7.85 13.29 -17.19
C ASN A 127 -6.33 13.39 -17.08
N THR A 128 -5.66 12.42 -16.46
CA THR A 128 -4.19 12.45 -16.35
C THR A 128 -3.53 12.46 -17.72
N LYS A 129 -3.97 11.61 -18.66
CA LYS A 129 -3.43 11.63 -20.04
C LYS A 129 -3.61 12.99 -20.70
N LYS A 130 -4.80 13.59 -20.61
CA LYS A 130 -5.07 14.91 -21.19
C LYS A 130 -4.17 16.00 -20.59
N THR A 131 -3.98 15.98 -19.26
CA THR A 131 -3.09 16.91 -18.58
C THR A 131 -1.64 16.72 -19.00
N VAL A 132 -1.17 15.48 -19.11
CA VAL A 132 0.19 15.18 -19.58
C VAL A 132 0.41 15.69 -21.00
N SER A 133 -0.51 15.40 -21.93
CA SER A 133 -0.38 15.88 -23.31
C SER A 133 -0.34 17.41 -23.40
N LYS A 134 -1.16 18.09 -22.60
CA LYS A 134 -1.13 19.56 -22.52
C LYS A 134 0.22 20.07 -22.00
N GLN A 135 0.67 19.55 -20.86
CA GLN A 135 1.92 20.01 -20.22
C GLN A 135 3.16 19.67 -21.04
N LEU A 136 3.14 18.54 -21.74
CA LEU A 136 4.20 18.18 -22.68
C LEU A 136 4.24 19.16 -23.84
N LYS A 137 3.09 19.55 -24.41
CA LYS A 137 3.04 20.57 -25.46
C LYS A 137 3.57 21.91 -24.98
N ASP A 138 3.14 22.36 -23.80
CA ASP A 138 3.61 23.60 -23.18
C ASP A 138 5.15 23.58 -23.01
N TYR A 139 5.69 22.48 -22.46
CA TYR A 139 7.13 22.27 -22.29
C TYR A 139 7.91 22.31 -23.61
N LEU A 140 7.43 21.63 -24.65
CA LEU A 140 8.12 21.58 -25.95
C LEU A 140 8.10 22.92 -26.69
N GLN A 141 7.12 23.79 -26.40
CA GLN A 141 7.11 25.17 -26.91
C GLN A 141 8.19 26.02 -26.23
N GLU A 142 8.41 25.84 -24.93
CA GLU A 142 9.46 26.52 -24.16
C GLU A 142 10.86 25.95 -24.47
N HIS A 143 10.94 24.68 -24.89
CA HIS A 143 12.18 23.95 -25.16
C HIS A 143 12.25 23.41 -26.59
N PRO A 144 12.34 24.27 -27.63
CA PRO A 144 12.25 23.86 -29.03
C PRO A 144 13.37 22.90 -29.48
N LYS A 145 14.55 22.95 -28.85
CA LYS A 145 15.65 21.99 -29.10
C LYS A 145 15.32 20.57 -28.63
N GLU A 146 14.48 20.43 -27.60
CA GLU A 146 14.03 19.13 -27.10
C GLU A 146 12.87 18.59 -27.95
N ALA A 147 12.08 19.47 -28.58
CA ALA A 147 10.98 19.11 -29.48
C ALA A 147 11.41 18.35 -30.75
N THR A 148 12.69 18.43 -31.12
CA THR A 148 13.26 17.64 -32.23
C THR A 148 13.94 16.36 -31.75
N ASN A 149 14.07 16.15 -30.44
CA ASN A 149 14.75 15.00 -29.85
C ASN A 149 13.74 14.01 -29.25
N LYS A 150 13.52 12.89 -29.94
CA LYS A 150 12.59 11.84 -29.52
C LYS A 150 12.86 11.29 -28.11
N SER A 151 14.13 11.15 -27.72
CA SER A 151 14.51 10.67 -26.38
C SER A 151 14.18 11.70 -25.30
N ALA A 152 14.38 12.99 -25.57
CA ALA A 152 14.03 14.06 -24.66
C ALA A 152 12.50 14.14 -24.44
N ILE A 153 11.72 14.09 -25.52
CA ILE A 153 10.26 14.03 -25.48
C ILE A 153 9.78 12.85 -24.62
N GLN A 154 10.31 11.66 -24.87
CA GLN A 154 9.88 10.46 -24.17
C GLN A 154 10.27 10.48 -22.68
N ARG A 155 11.43 11.06 -22.35
CA ARG A 155 11.84 11.26 -20.96
C ARG A 155 10.87 12.20 -20.23
N GLU A 156 10.54 13.34 -20.84
CA GLU A 156 9.63 14.31 -20.23
C GLU A 156 8.21 13.75 -20.10
N GLU A 157 7.70 13.08 -21.14
CA GLU A 157 6.39 12.43 -21.08
C GLU A 157 6.32 11.43 -19.91
N ASN A 158 7.38 10.62 -19.71
CA ASN A 158 7.43 9.65 -18.61
C ASN A 158 7.45 10.31 -17.23
N GLU A 159 8.19 11.42 -17.05
CA GLU A 159 8.21 12.15 -15.77
C GLU A 159 6.87 12.85 -15.49
N LEU A 160 6.23 13.43 -16.51
CA LEU A 160 4.88 13.99 -16.39
C LEU A 160 3.86 12.89 -16.07
N LEU A 161 3.90 11.74 -16.76
CA LEU A 161 3.05 10.58 -16.47
C LEU A 161 3.21 10.13 -15.03
N LYS A 162 4.45 9.97 -14.55
CA LYS A 162 4.76 9.60 -13.16
C LYS A 162 4.21 10.61 -12.16
N LYS A 163 4.44 11.91 -12.38
CA LYS A 163 3.99 13.01 -11.51
C LYS A 163 2.48 13.09 -11.41
N TYR A 164 1.77 13.14 -12.53
CA TYR A 164 0.33 13.31 -12.54
C TYR A 164 -0.43 12.02 -12.18
N THR A 165 0.13 10.85 -12.49
CA THR A 165 -0.38 9.57 -11.98
C THR A 165 -0.33 9.53 -10.46
N LYS A 166 0.82 9.90 -9.86
CA LYS A 166 0.98 10.00 -8.41
C LYS A 166 -0.06 10.96 -7.81
N LYS A 167 -0.26 12.14 -8.40
CA LYS A 167 -1.27 13.11 -7.94
C LYS A 167 -2.68 12.51 -7.94
N THR A 168 -3.05 11.79 -9.00
CA THR A 168 -4.35 11.11 -9.07
C THR A 168 -4.45 10.00 -8.03
N LEU A 169 -3.42 9.17 -7.85
CA LEU A 169 -3.44 8.09 -6.87
C LEU A 169 -3.56 8.60 -5.42
N VAL A 170 -2.90 9.72 -5.08
CA VAL A 170 -3.05 10.38 -3.77
C VAL A 170 -4.51 10.76 -3.51
N LYS A 171 -5.20 11.35 -4.48
CA LYS A 171 -6.64 11.74 -4.37
C LYS A 171 -7.57 10.57 -4.02
N TYR A 172 -7.21 9.35 -4.42
CA TYR A 172 -8.03 8.14 -4.20
C TYR A 172 -7.53 7.26 -3.05
N SER A 173 -6.38 7.60 -2.46
CA SER A 173 -5.77 6.85 -1.38
C SER A 173 -6.51 7.06 -0.07
N LYS A 174 -6.42 6.04 0.80
CA LYS A 174 -6.82 6.17 2.20
C LYS A 174 -5.91 7.22 2.86
N ASN A 175 -6.52 8.27 3.41
CA ASN A 175 -5.83 9.26 4.25
C ASN A 175 -5.30 8.58 5.51
#